data_AF-V4P243-F1
#
_entry.id   AF-V4P243-F1
#
_cell.length_a   1.000
_cell.length_b   1.000
_cell.length_c   1.000
_cell.angle_alpha   90.00
_cell.angle_beta   90.00
_cell.angle_gamma   90.00
#
_symmetry.space_group_name_H-M   'P 1'
#
loop_
_entity.id
_entity.type
_entity.pdbx_description
1 polymer ?
#
loop_
_entity_poly.entity_id
_entity_poly.type
_entity_poly.pdbx_seq_one_letter_code
_entity_poly.pdbx_strand_id
1 'polypeptide(L)'
;MLTVRQPSYLWVVIALAAASVVHAVAWFVARATVLPVPEALHETQRQVWLALFWMVCVSALWMIQAPKSRFQALLHVMGCAFFVCLLGSVVAFTNWMVAQNVGFDLTNLTTFSFYALLMILGQMFLSLPSAALFQQVLLVSRREAVPEPEAQA
;
A
#
# COMPACT_ATOMS: atom_id res chain seq x y z
N MET A 1 -16.51 -26.27 4.59
CA MET A 1 -15.50 -25.43 3.91
C MET A 1 -16.08 -24.03 3.75
N LEU A 2 -15.49 -23.01 4.39
CA LEU A 2 -15.86 -21.61 4.17
C LEU A 2 -15.30 -21.18 2.81
N THR A 3 -16.03 -21.48 1.75
CA THR A 3 -15.68 -21.04 0.39
C THR A 3 -15.83 -19.53 0.35
N VAL A 4 -14.69 -18.84 0.46
CA VAL A 4 -14.60 -17.38 0.38
C VAL A 4 -15.09 -16.94 -0.99
N ARG A 5 -16.28 -16.34 -1.08
CA ARG A 5 -16.76 -15.72 -2.31
C ARG A 5 -15.87 -14.50 -2.62
N GLN A 6 -15.45 -14.36 -3.87
CA GLN A 6 -14.61 -13.24 -4.29
C GLN A 6 -15.38 -11.92 -4.19
N PRO A 7 -14.74 -10.82 -3.76
CA PRO A 7 -15.38 -9.52 -3.67
C PRO A 7 -15.78 -9.02 -5.07
N SER A 8 -16.94 -8.38 -5.18
CA SER A 8 -17.35 -7.75 -6.44
C SER A 8 -16.38 -6.62 -6.83
N TYR A 9 -16.23 -6.36 -8.13
CA TYR A 9 -15.36 -5.29 -8.64
C TYR A 9 -15.63 -3.92 -8.00
N LEU A 10 -16.91 -3.56 -7.80
CA LEU A 10 -17.31 -2.29 -7.18
C LEU A 10 -16.70 -2.12 -5.79
N TRP A 11 -16.79 -3.15 -4.94
CA TRP A 11 -16.25 -3.13 -3.59
C TRP A 11 -14.72 -3.05 -3.57
N VAL A 12 -14.04 -3.63 -4.56
CA VAL A 12 -12.59 -3.49 -4.72
C VAL A 12 -12.23 -2.05 -5.07
N VAL A 13 -12.97 -1.41 -5.98
CA VAL A 13 -12.75 0.01 -6.33
C VAL A 13 -12.98 0.92 -5.11
N ILE A 14 -14.06 0.71 -4.36
CA ILE A 14 -14.34 1.48 -3.13
C ILE A 14 -13.23 1.28 -2.10
N ALA A 15 -12.81 0.03 -1.86
CA ALA A 15 -11.74 -0.27 -0.92
C ALA A 15 -10.41 0.36 -1.34
N LEU A 16 -10.05 0.31 -2.63
CA LEU A 16 -8.88 0.97 -3.19
C LEU A 16 -8.93 2.48 -2.97
N ALA A 17 -10.05 3.13 -3.29
CA ALA A 17 -10.22 4.56 -3.13
C ALA A 17 -10.09 4.98 -1.65
N ALA A 18 -10.79 4.28 -0.75
CA ALA A 18 -10.75 4.56 0.68
C ALA A 18 -9.34 4.36 1.27
N ALA A 19 -8.68 3.24 0.93
CA ALA A 19 -7.32 2.95 1.38
C ALA A 19 -6.32 4.00 0.85
N SER A 20 -6.49 4.46 -0.38
CA SER A 20 -5.65 5.48 -1.01
C SER A 20 -5.81 6.85 -0.35
N VAL A 21 -7.04 7.26 -0.04
CA VAL A 21 -7.30 8.52 0.67
C VAL A 21 -6.66 8.50 2.06
N VAL A 22 -6.84 7.40 2.82
CA VAL A 22 -6.21 7.25 4.14
C VAL A 22 -4.69 7.30 4.03
N HIS A 23 -4.12 6.63 3.02
CA HIS A 23 -2.68 6.62 2.79
C HIS A 23 -2.16 8.02 2.43
N ALA A 24 -2.89 8.75 1.57
CA ALA A 24 -2.56 10.11 1.16
C ALA A 24 -2.58 11.07 2.35
N VAL A 25 -3.62 11.02 3.19
CA VAL A 25 -3.72 11.85 4.39
C VAL A 25 -2.58 11.53 5.35
N ALA A 26 -2.29 10.25 5.60
CA ALA A 26 -1.23 9.85 6.51
C ALA A 26 0.15 10.32 6.04
N TRP A 27 0.45 10.17 4.75
CA TRP A 27 1.70 10.67 4.16
C TRP A 27 1.79 12.18 4.14
N PHE A 28 0.70 12.86 3.80
CA PHE A 28 0.65 14.31 3.80
C PHE A 28 0.94 14.87 5.18
N VAL A 29 0.25 14.38 6.22
CA VAL A 29 0.49 14.79 7.60
C VAL A 29 1.93 14.48 8.01
N ALA A 30 2.45 13.30 7.68
CA ALA A 30 3.83 12.93 8.01
C ALA A 30 4.88 13.80 7.31
N ARG A 31 4.60 14.34 6.12
CA ARG A 31 5.52 15.20 5.37
C ARG A 31 5.36 16.68 5.69
N ALA A 32 4.14 17.15 5.91
CA ALA A 32 3.84 18.54 6.24
C ALA A 32 4.43 18.99 7.58
N THR A 33 4.77 18.06 8.48
CA THR A 33 5.48 18.35 9.73
C THR A 33 6.98 18.64 9.54
N VAL A 34 7.54 18.35 8.37
CA VAL A 34 8.99 18.42 8.12
C VAL A 34 9.36 19.20 6.86
N LEU A 35 8.41 19.37 5.93
CA LEU A 35 8.61 20.04 4.64
C LEU A 35 7.61 21.20 4.46
N PRO A 36 7.97 22.24 3.68
CA PRO A 36 7.00 23.22 3.18
C PRO A 36 5.83 22.55 2.47
N VAL A 37 4.63 23.11 2.59
CA VAL A 37 3.40 22.52 2.03
C VAL A 37 3.50 22.12 0.55
N PRO A 38 4.08 22.93 -0.36
CA PRO A 38 4.21 22.54 -1.78
C PRO A 38 5.08 21.29 -1.99
N GLU A 39 6.17 21.18 -1.25
CA GLU A 39 7.08 20.02 -1.31
C GLU A 39 6.46 18.79 -0.67
N ALA A 40 5.76 18.97 0.45
CA ALA A 40 5.00 17.92 1.12
C ALA A 40 3.92 17.34 0.20
N LEU A 41 3.22 18.17 -0.58
CA LEU A 41 2.23 17.73 -1.57
C LEU A 41 2.87 16.91 -2.69
N HIS A 42 3.97 17.40 -3.27
CA HIS A 42 4.67 16.69 -4.35
C HIS A 42 5.17 15.32 -3.89
N GLU A 43 5.76 15.26 -2.70
CA GLU A 43 6.26 14.00 -2.15
C GLU A 43 5.10 13.06 -1.76
N THR A 44 4.00 13.59 -1.20
CA THR A 44 2.79 12.80 -0.94
C THR A 44 2.25 12.17 -2.21
N GLN A 45 2.14 12.95 -3.29
CA GLN A 45 1.69 12.44 -4.59
C GLN A 45 2.56 11.27 -5.06
N ARG A 46 3.89 11.40 -4.93
CA ARG A 46 4.82 10.32 -5.28
C ARG A 46 4.57 9.06 -4.45
N GLN A 47 4.36 9.21 -3.14
CA GLN A 47 4.08 8.09 -2.24
C GLN A 47 2.71 7.44 -2.50
N VAL A 48 1.70 8.22 -2.85
CA VAL A 48 0.37 7.72 -3.20
C VAL A 48 0.40 6.91 -4.49
N TRP A 49 1.17 7.33 -5.50
CA TRP A 49 1.35 6.53 -6.73
C TRP A 49 2.00 5.18 -6.45
N LEU A 50 3.05 5.17 -5.64
CA LEU A 50 3.69 3.92 -5.19
C LEU A 50 2.70 3.05 -4.42
N ALA A 51 1.84 3.68 -3.62
CA ALA A 51 0.85 2.99 -2.82
C ALA A 51 -0.26 2.34 -3.66
N LEU A 52 -0.81 3.09 -4.60
CA LEU A 52 -1.78 2.61 -5.57
C LEU A 52 -1.27 1.39 -6.32
N PHE A 53 0.01 1.41 -6.72
CA PHE A 53 0.61 0.30 -7.45
C PHE A 53 0.58 -0.99 -6.62
N TRP A 54 1.06 -0.97 -5.36
CA TRP A 54 0.99 -2.18 -4.54
C TRP A 54 -0.45 -2.57 -4.19
N MET A 55 -1.36 -1.61 -3.98
CA MET A 55 -2.78 -1.89 -3.68
C MET A 55 -3.47 -2.60 -4.85
N VAL A 56 -3.16 -2.22 -6.09
CA VAL A 56 -3.63 -2.91 -7.31
C VAL A 56 -3.03 -4.31 -7.39
N CYS A 57 -1.74 -4.49 -7.10
CA CYS A 57 -1.11 -5.82 -7.05
C CYS A 57 -1.78 -6.74 -6.03
N VAL A 58 -2.06 -6.23 -4.82
CA VAL A 58 -2.79 -6.98 -3.77
C VAL A 58 -4.18 -7.36 -4.23
N SER A 59 -4.90 -6.41 -4.84
CA SER A 59 -6.26 -6.64 -5.35
C SER A 59 -6.26 -7.75 -6.41
N ALA A 60 -5.33 -7.71 -7.36
CA ALA A 60 -5.16 -8.74 -8.37
C ALA A 60 -4.81 -10.10 -7.75
N LEU A 61 -3.90 -10.12 -6.76
CA LEU A 61 -3.55 -11.34 -6.03
C LEU A 61 -4.79 -11.94 -5.33
N TRP A 62 -5.63 -11.11 -4.73
CA TRP A 62 -6.83 -11.56 -4.02
C TRP A 62 -7.96 -12.01 -4.96
N MET A 63 -8.00 -11.50 -6.20
CA MET A 63 -8.87 -12.02 -7.27
C MET A 63 -8.40 -13.40 -7.78
N ILE A 64 -7.13 -13.76 -7.64
CA ILE A 64 -6.66 -15.11 -7.95
C ILE A 64 -6.88 -16.02 -6.73
N GLN A 65 -6.41 -15.57 -5.57
CA GLN A 65 -6.45 -16.33 -4.33
C GLN A 65 -6.76 -15.41 -3.15
N ALA A 66 -8.01 -15.46 -2.69
CA ALA A 66 -8.44 -14.72 -1.52
C ALA A 66 -7.69 -15.20 -0.25
N PRO A 67 -7.30 -14.28 0.65
CA PRO A 67 -6.63 -14.64 1.89
C PRO A 67 -7.56 -15.44 2.82
N LYS A 68 -7.00 -16.48 3.46
CA LYS A 68 -7.75 -17.36 4.38
C LYS A 68 -7.89 -16.78 5.79
N SER A 69 -7.03 -15.84 6.16
CA SER A 69 -7.04 -15.17 7.46
C SER A 69 -6.68 -13.68 7.33
N ARG A 70 -7.05 -12.87 8.34
CA ARG A 70 -6.67 -11.44 8.40
C ARG A 70 -5.15 -11.25 8.43
N PHE A 71 -4.44 -12.14 9.12
CA PHE A 71 -2.98 -12.13 9.16
C PHE A 71 -2.38 -12.42 7.77
N GLN A 72 -2.90 -13.41 7.04
CA GLN A 72 -2.45 -13.69 5.68
C GLN A 72 -2.73 -12.51 4.74
N ALA A 73 -3.90 -11.86 4.86
CA ALA A 73 -4.22 -10.66 4.10
C ALA A 73 -3.23 -9.52 4.40
N LEU A 74 -2.84 -9.34 5.67
CA LEU A 74 -1.86 -8.32 6.05
C LEU A 74 -0.49 -8.63 5.45
N LEU A 75 -0.05 -9.90 5.50
CA LEU A 75 1.20 -10.33 4.89
C LEU A 75 1.22 -10.13 3.37
N HIS A 76 0.10 -10.37 2.67
CA HIS A 76 -0.01 -10.06 1.23
C HIS A 76 0.21 -8.57 0.98
N VAL A 77 -0.44 -7.70 1.78
CA VAL A 77 -0.28 -6.24 1.65
C VAL A 77 1.16 -5.81 1.93
N MET A 78 1.71 -6.21 3.07
CA MET A 78 3.08 -5.87 3.45
C MET A 78 4.10 -6.40 2.44
N GLY A 79 3.92 -7.64 1.96
CA GLY A 79 4.78 -8.24 0.94
C GLY A 79 4.74 -7.48 -0.38
N CYS A 80 3.55 -7.14 -0.88
CA CYS A 80 3.40 -6.34 -2.10
C CYS A 80 3.99 -4.94 -1.93
N ALA A 81 3.68 -4.26 -0.83
CA ALA A 81 4.19 -2.92 -0.57
C ALA A 81 5.72 -2.93 -0.42
N PHE A 82 6.31 -3.92 0.27
CA PHE A 82 7.76 -4.07 0.38
C PHE A 82 8.41 -4.28 -0.99
N PHE A 83 7.87 -5.20 -1.79
CA PHE A 83 8.39 -5.50 -3.13
C PHE A 83 8.35 -4.28 -4.04
N VAL A 84 7.23 -3.55 -4.05
CA VAL A 84 7.06 -2.33 -4.85
C VAL A 84 8.01 -1.23 -4.38
N CYS A 85 8.20 -1.05 -3.07
CA CYS A 85 9.15 -0.06 -2.54
C CYS A 85 10.61 -0.43 -2.86
N LEU A 86 10.95 -1.72 -2.87
CA LEU A 86 12.27 -2.20 -3.26
C LEU A 86 12.53 -1.89 -4.74
N LEU A 87 11.58 -2.20 -5.63
CA LEU A 87 11.67 -1.85 -7.05
C LEU A 87 11.78 -0.33 -7.25
N GLY A 88 10.95 0.45 -6.55
CA GLY A 88 11.02 1.91 -6.59
C GLY A 88 12.37 2.45 -6.11
N SER A 89 13.00 1.81 -5.12
CA SER A 89 14.33 2.17 -4.64
C SER A 89 15.41 1.85 -5.68
N VAL A 90 15.32 0.72 -6.37
CA VAL A 90 16.24 0.40 -7.48
C VAL A 90 16.12 1.43 -8.59
N VAL A 91 14.90 1.78 -9.00
CA VAL A 91 14.67 2.80 -10.04
C VAL A 91 15.19 4.17 -9.59
N ALA A 92 14.93 4.58 -8.35
CA ALA A 92 15.43 5.82 -7.79
C ALA A 92 16.96 5.85 -7.75
N PHE A 93 17.60 4.73 -7.36
CA PHE A 93 19.04 4.59 -7.36
C PHE A 93 19.62 4.71 -8.77
N THR A 94 19.05 4.00 -9.74
CA THR A 94 19.48 4.08 -11.15
C THR A 94 19.33 5.50 -11.69
N ASN A 95 18.21 6.17 -11.42
CA ASN A 95 18.01 7.56 -11.85
C ASN A 95 19.04 8.52 -11.20
N TRP A 96 19.33 8.31 -9.92
CA TRP A 96 20.31 9.11 -9.19
C TRP A 96 21.74 8.94 -9.74
N MET A 97 22.13 7.71 -10.05
CA MET A 97 23.44 7.41 -10.64
C MET A 97 23.56 7.89 -12.08
N VAL A 98 22.54 7.61 -12.92
CA VAL A 98 22.64 7.79 -14.38
C VAL A 98 22.16 9.18 -14.81
N ALA A 99 20.98 9.61 -14.36
CA ALA A 99 20.41 10.88 -14.81
C ALA A 99 21.02 12.07 -14.06
N GLN A 100 21.30 11.91 -12.77
CA GLN A 100 21.89 12.97 -11.94
C GLN A 100 23.43 12.91 -11.87
N ASN A 101 24.05 11.95 -12.57
CA ASN A 101 25.50 11.78 -12.67
C ASN A 101 26.23 11.77 -11.31
N VAL A 102 25.60 11.17 -10.29
CA VAL A 102 26.20 11.06 -8.96
C VAL A 102 27.23 9.92 -8.94
N GLY A 103 28.37 10.16 -8.27
CA GLY A 103 29.47 9.21 -8.19
C GLY A 103 29.14 7.94 -7.40
N PHE A 104 29.69 6.81 -7.84
CA PHE A 104 29.56 5.53 -7.14
C PHE A 104 30.62 5.44 -6.02
N ASP A 105 30.38 6.16 -4.92
CA ASP A 105 31.23 6.12 -3.73
C ASP A 105 30.47 5.68 -2.49
N LEU A 106 31.21 5.28 -1.45
CA LEU A 106 30.66 4.72 -0.22
C LEU A 106 29.73 5.71 0.49
N THR A 107 30.05 7.00 0.49
CA THR A 107 29.25 8.04 1.17
C THR A 107 27.89 8.18 0.50
N ASN A 108 27.89 8.23 -0.83
CA ASN A 108 26.68 8.29 -1.63
C ASN A 108 25.83 7.01 -1.49
N LEU A 109 26.45 5.84 -1.57
CA LEU A 109 25.76 4.55 -1.37
C LEU A 109 25.11 4.44 0.00
N THR A 110 25.85 4.77 1.06
CA THR A 110 25.33 4.71 2.45
C THR A 110 24.20 5.70 2.69
N THR A 111 24.34 6.94 2.19
CA THR A 111 23.30 7.97 2.29
C THR A 111 22.02 7.52 1.58
N PHE A 112 22.15 7.02 0.35
CA PHE A 112 21.01 6.52 -0.41
C PHE A 112 20.36 5.31 0.28
N SER A 113 21.15 4.31 0.69
CA SER A 113 20.64 3.11 1.35
C SER A 113 19.92 3.42 2.66
N PHE A 114 20.44 4.36 3.46
CA PHE A 114 19.79 4.77 4.69
C PHE A 114 18.46 5.48 4.43
N TYR A 115 18.44 6.42 3.48
CA TYR A 115 17.21 7.09 3.08
C TYR A 115 16.18 6.10 2.52
N ALA A 116 16.59 5.21 1.61
CA ALA A 116 15.73 4.19 1.03
C ALA A 116 15.15 3.27 2.11
N LEU A 117 15.96 2.83 3.08
CA LEU A 117 15.49 2.02 4.20
C LEU A 117 14.41 2.73 5.02
N LEU A 118 14.64 3.99 5.41
CA LEU A 118 13.66 4.77 6.16
C LEU A 118 12.36 4.97 5.38
N MET A 119 12.46 5.20 4.07
CA MET A 119 11.28 5.34 3.21
C MET A 119 10.51 4.03 3.07
N ILE A 120 11.19 2.89 2.92
CA ILE A 120 10.57 1.56 2.90
C ILE A 120 9.87 1.28 4.23
N LEU A 121 10.52 1.56 5.37
CA LEU A 121 9.91 1.40 6.69
C LEU A 121 8.70 2.30 6.86
N GLY A 122 8.79 3.57 6.47
CA GLY A 122 7.66 4.51 6.49
C GLY A 122 6.48 3.99 5.68
N GLN A 123 6.74 3.51 4.46
CA GLN A 123 5.73 2.87 3.62
C GLN A 123 5.10 1.64 4.28
N MET A 124 5.91 0.79 4.92
CA MET A 124 5.42 -0.37 5.65
C MET A 124 4.50 0.00 6.80
N PHE A 125 4.92 0.93 7.66
CA PHE A 125 4.10 1.38 8.78
C PHE A 125 2.79 2.03 8.31
N LEU A 126 2.84 2.90 7.30
CA LEU A 126 1.66 3.59 6.77
C LEU A 126 0.78 2.69 5.90
N SER A 127 1.29 1.55 5.42
CA SER A 127 0.48 0.55 4.73
C SER A 127 -0.46 -0.20 5.69
N LEU A 128 -0.14 -0.31 6.98
CA LEU A 128 -0.97 -1.03 7.97
C LEU A 128 -2.40 -0.48 8.10
N PRO A 129 -2.62 0.83 8.32
CA PRO A 129 -3.98 1.37 8.40
C PRO A 129 -4.74 1.21 7.08
N SER A 130 -4.08 1.42 5.94
CA SER A 130 -4.66 1.20 4.62
C SER A 130 -5.03 -0.27 4.40
N ALA A 131 -4.19 -1.21 4.83
CA ALA A 131 -4.44 -2.65 4.78
C ALA A 131 -5.63 -3.04 5.65
N ALA A 132 -5.72 -2.50 6.87
CA ALA A 132 -6.81 -2.76 7.79
C ALA A 132 -8.15 -2.28 7.21
N LEU A 133 -8.19 -1.06 6.66
CA LEU A 133 -9.39 -0.52 6.02
C LEU A 133 -9.77 -1.31 4.76
N PHE A 134 -8.78 -1.63 3.92
CA PHE A 134 -8.97 -2.43 2.70
C PHE A 134 -9.56 -3.80 3.03
N GLN A 135 -9.06 -4.45 4.08
CA GLN A 135 -9.63 -5.70 4.59
C GLN A 135 -11.06 -5.50 5.13
N GLN A 136 -11.31 -4.45 5.91
CA GLN A 136 -12.62 -4.20 6.51
C GLN A 136 -13.70 -3.99 5.45
N VAL A 137 -13.46 -3.16 4.45
CA VAL A 137 -14.43 -2.89 3.37
C VAL A 137 -14.75 -4.18 2.61
N LEU A 138 -13.72 -4.97 2.27
CA LEU A 138 -13.91 -6.22 1.55
C LEU A 138 -14.59 -7.32 2.39
N LEU A 139 -14.33 -7.36 3.71
CA LEU A 139 -14.98 -8.30 4.62
C LEU A 139 -16.42 -7.92 4.96
N VAL A 140 -16.75 -6.62 5.05
CA VAL A 140 -18.12 -6.14 5.32
C VAL A 140 -19.05 -6.48 4.15
N SER A 141 -18.62 -6.29 2.90
CA SER A 141 -19.40 -6.73 1.72
C SER A 141 -19.75 -8.23 1.73
N ARG A 142 -18.96 -9.04 2.45
CA ARG A 142 -19.22 -10.47 2.59
C ARG A 142 -20.39 -10.77 3.53
N ARG A 143 -20.65 -9.90 4.52
CA ARG A 143 -21.71 -10.11 5.52
C ARG A 143 -23.09 -9.85 4.94
N GLU A 144 -23.24 -8.84 4.08
CA GLU A 144 -24.51 -8.50 3.42
C GLU A 144 -24.95 -9.53 2.36
N ALA A 145 -24.00 -10.31 1.83
CA ALA A 145 -24.28 -11.33 0.82
C ALA A 145 -24.73 -12.70 1.40
N VAL A 146 -24.76 -12.85 2.73
CA VAL A 146 -25.34 -14.01 3.40
C VAL A 146 -26.77 -13.63 3.76
N PRO A 147 -27.81 -14.21 3.14
CA PRO A 147 -29.16 -14.03 3.64
C PRO A 147 -29.17 -14.53 5.08
N GLU A 148 -29.67 -13.70 6.00
CA GLU A 148 -29.94 -14.15 7.36
C GLU A 148 -30.76 -15.45 7.25
N PRO A 149 -30.40 -16.53 7.97
CA PRO A 149 -31.28 -17.68 8.04
C PRO A 149 -32.59 -17.13 8.59
N GLU A 150 -33.63 -17.17 7.76
CA GLU A 150 -34.99 -16.79 8.12
C GLU A 150 -35.24 -17.33 9.53
N ALA A 151 -35.67 -16.44 10.40
CA ALA A 151 -36.13 -16.77 11.74
C ALA A 151 -37.04 -18.00 11.62
N GLN A 152 -36.51 -19.16 12.02
CA GLN A 152 -37.30 -20.36 12.25
C GLN A 152 -38.13 -20.10 13.50
N ALA A 153 -39.32 -19.51 13.32
CA ALA A 153 -40.42 -19.54 14.27
C ALA A 153 -41.74 -19.34 13.53
#